data_AF-A0A4Q7M5Z1-F1
#
_entry.id   AF-A0A4Q7M5Z1-F1
#
_cell.length_a   1.000
_cell.length_b   1.000
_cell.length_c   1.000
_cell.angle_alpha   90.00
_cell.angle_beta   90.00
_cell.angle_gamma   90.00
#
_symmetry.space_group_name_H-M   'P 1'
#
loop_
_entity.id
_entity.type
_entity.pdbx_description
1 polymer ?
#
loop_
_entity_poly.entity_id
_entity_poly.type
_entity_poly.pdbx_seq_one_letter_code
_entity_poly.pdbx_strand_id
1 'polypeptide(L)'
;MPMVELKVCGTELPEPFVRELETRITAVLRDTISTSFAVGLGWGPADPNHALAKQTVERVMPGWTMVNVEQCRWAWGGERNGEVVVRLQTFVMEGAVSQEWRRAISTNLYALMAEMFADAGDKLRIFNTCVEGEVTMYLPPAQFYGLLGEGETHKELDVPEIAEWMTARIKKNIEAGAVA
;
A
#
# COMPACT_ATOMS: atom_id res chain seq x y z
N MET A 1 -3.59 -2.89 -7.35
CA MET A 1 -2.26 -2.78 -6.80
C MET A 1 -2.16 -1.35 -6.35
N PRO A 2 -2.31 -1.04 -5.04
CA PRO A 2 -1.89 0.27 -4.57
C PRO A 2 -0.48 0.57 -5.09
N MET A 3 -0.32 1.76 -5.66
CA MET A 3 0.97 2.25 -6.13
C MET A 3 1.36 3.45 -5.29
N VAL A 4 2.62 3.50 -4.89
CA VAL A 4 3.20 4.65 -4.22
C VAL A 4 4.30 5.21 -5.09
N GLU A 5 4.12 6.46 -5.51
CA GLU A 5 5.19 7.25 -6.09
C GLU A 5 5.80 8.15 -5.01
N LEU A 6 7.09 7.96 -4.77
CA LEU A 6 7.88 8.75 -3.86
C LEU A 6 8.91 9.54 -4.67
N LYS A 7 8.85 10.87 -4.60
CA LYS A 7 9.86 11.76 -5.18
C LYS A 7 10.58 12.48 -4.06
N VAL A 8 11.91 12.37 -4.02
CA VAL A 8 12.76 12.98 -2.99
C VAL A 8 13.74 13.95 -3.62
N CYS A 9 13.87 15.14 -3.04
CA CYS A 9 14.83 16.16 -3.43
C CYS A 9 15.64 16.61 -2.22
N GLY A 10 16.86 17.10 -2.44
CA GLY A 10 17.67 17.76 -1.41
C GLY A 10 18.53 16.84 -0.55
N THR A 11 18.45 15.52 -0.77
CA THR A 11 19.33 14.52 -0.14
C THR A 11 19.67 13.41 -1.13
N GLU A 12 20.79 12.74 -0.91
CA GLU A 12 21.13 11.51 -1.62
C GLU A 12 20.25 10.35 -1.14
N LEU A 13 20.00 9.40 -2.05
CA LEU A 13 19.26 8.19 -1.77
C LEU A 13 20.15 6.97 -2.02
N PRO A 14 20.95 6.54 -1.03
CA PRO A 14 21.71 5.31 -1.14
C PRO A 14 20.78 4.10 -1.31
N GLU A 15 21.18 3.14 -2.13
CA GLU A 15 20.41 1.91 -2.40
C GLU A 15 19.89 1.19 -1.13
N PRO A 16 20.67 1.04 -0.03
CA PRO A 16 20.14 0.44 1.20
C PRO A 16 18.97 1.20 1.81
N PHE A 17 19.02 2.54 1.76
CA PHE A 17 17.96 3.40 2.27
C PHE A 17 16.71 3.35 1.38
N VAL A 18 16.89 3.27 0.06
CA VAL A 18 15.78 3.05 -0.89
C VAL A 18 15.07 1.73 -0.60
N ARG A 19 15.81 0.64 -0.41
CA ARG A 19 15.22 -0.67 -0.06
C ARG A 19 14.47 -0.64 1.27
N GLU A 20 14.99 0.10 2.25
CA GLU A 20 14.31 0.29 3.51
C GLU A 20 13.01 1.09 3.32
N LEU A 21 13.02 2.18 2.55
CA LEU A 21 11.82 2.94 2.20
C LEU A 21 10.77 2.04 1.55
N GLU A 22 11.13 1.28 0.51
CA GLU A 22 10.23 0.36 -0.19
C GLU A 22 9.61 -0.67 0.76
N THR A 23 10.43 -1.27 1.61
CA THR A 23 9.99 -2.26 2.60
C THR A 23 9.02 -1.66 3.61
N ARG A 24 9.35 -0.49 4.15
CA ARG A 24 8.55 0.16 5.19
C ARG A 24 7.26 0.76 4.65
N ILE A 25 7.28 1.34 3.45
CA ILE A 25 6.07 1.80 2.75
C ILE A 25 5.13 0.62 2.50
N THR A 26 5.67 -0.49 2.00
CA THR A 26 4.89 -1.71 1.77
C THR A 26 4.29 -2.24 3.07
N ALA A 27 5.03 -2.22 4.18
CA ALA A 27 4.53 -2.64 5.48
C ALA A 27 3.39 -1.75 5.99
N VAL A 28 3.50 -0.43 5.87
CA VAL A 28 2.45 0.53 6.25
C VAL A 28 1.18 0.31 5.44
N LEU A 29 1.31 0.17 4.12
CA LEU A 29 0.17 -0.11 3.24
C LEU A 29 -0.46 -1.46 3.55
N ARG A 30 0.35 -2.50 3.76
CA ARG A 30 -0.14 -3.83 4.16
C ARG A 30 -1.02 -3.75 5.39
N ASP A 31 -0.55 -3.12 6.47
CA ASP A 31 -1.28 -3.06 7.75
C ASP A 31 -2.57 -2.22 7.66
N THR A 32 -2.49 -1.08 6.97
CA THR A 32 -3.63 -0.17 6.84
C THR A 32 -4.71 -0.79 5.94
N ILE A 33 -4.32 -1.32 4.78
CA ILE A 33 -5.26 -1.89 3.80
C ILE A 33 -5.81 -3.23 4.30
N SER A 34 -5.01 -4.09 4.96
CA SER A 34 -5.52 -5.36 5.46
C SER A 34 -6.65 -5.18 6.46
N THR A 35 -6.54 -4.17 7.31
CA THR A 35 -7.60 -3.78 8.25
C THR A 35 -8.84 -3.29 7.49
N SER A 36 -8.68 -2.34 6.56
CA SER A 36 -9.78 -1.82 5.74
C SER A 36 -10.51 -2.90 4.94
N PHE A 37 -9.75 -3.79 4.31
CA PHE A 37 -10.29 -4.80 3.40
C PHE A 37 -11.09 -5.85 4.18
N ALA A 38 -10.57 -6.33 5.31
CA ALA A 38 -11.31 -7.26 6.18
C ALA A 38 -12.66 -6.67 6.63
N VAL A 39 -12.67 -5.39 7.04
CA VAL A 39 -13.90 -4.68 7.40
C VAL A 39 -14.85 -4.56 6.21
N GLY A 40 -14.33 -4.17 5.03
CA GLY A 40 -15.12 -4.03 3.81
C GLY A 40 -15.77 -5.34 3.33
N LEU A 41 -15.14 -6.48 3.61
CA LEU A 41 -15.68 -7.80 3.32
C LEU A 41 -16.65 -8.34 4.40
N GLY A 42 -16.91 -7.57 5.45
CA GLY A 42 -17.88 -7.91 6.50
C GLY A 42 -17.29 -8.50 7.78
N TRP A 43 -15.98 -8.71 7.86
CA TRP A 43 -15.30 -9.11 9.09
C TRP A 43 -14.82 -7.87 9.84
N GLY A 44 -15.75 -7.19 10.53
CA GLY A 44 -15.45 -6.02 11.36
C GLY A 44 -14.70 -6.38 12.66
N PRO A 45 -14.18 -5.40 13.43
CA PRO A 45 -13.37 -5.67 14.63
C PRO A 45 -14.07 -6.47 15.74
N ALA A 46 -15.40 -6.49 15.75
CA ALA A 46 -16.19 -7.28 16.70
C ALA A 46 -16.37 -8.75 16.28
N ASP A 47 -16.03 -9.11 15.04
CA ASP A 47 -16.13 -10.49 14.55
C ASP A 47 -14.95 -11.33 15.11
N PRO A 48 -15.20 -12.52 15.69
CA PRO A 48 -14.13 -13.37 16.21
C PRO A 48 -13.11 -13.81 15.15
N ASN A 49 -13.47 -13.77 13.86
CA ASN A 49 -12.60 -14.10 12.74
C ASN A 49 -11.88 -12.88 12.15
N HIS A 50 -12.06 -11.67 12.68
CA HIS A 50 -11.44 -10.46 12.15
C HIS A 50 -9.91 -10.56 12.05
N ALA A 51 -9.27 -11.10 13.09
CA ALA A 51 -7.81 -11.28 13.12
C ALA A 51 -7.33 -12.21 12.00
N LEU A 52 -8.03 -13.33 11.79
CA LEU A 52 -7.71 -14.29 10.73
C LEU A 52 -7.99 -13.71 9.33
N ALA A 53 -9.07 -12.96 9.18
CA ALA A 53 -9.40 -12.24 7.94
C ALA A 53 -8.30 -11.23 7.60
N LYS A 54 -7.91 -10.39 8.56
CA LYS A 54 -6.79 -9.44 8.43
C LYS A 54 -5.51 -10.16 8.02
N GLN A 55 -5.10 -11.21 8.75
CA GLN A 55 -3.88 -11.97 8.46
C GLN A 55 -3.90 -12.59 7.05
N THR A 56 -5.06 -13.06 6.59
CA THR A 56 -5.22 -13.61 5.24
C THR A 56 -4.95 -12.54 4.19
N VAL A 57 -5.51 -11.34 4.36
CA VAL A 57 -5.25 -10.20 3.47
C VAL A 57 -3.78 -9.77 3.53
N GLU A 58 -3.17 -9.73 4.71
CA GLU A 58 -1.76 -9.34 4.89
C GLU A 58 -0.77 -10.23 4.14
N ARG A 59 -1.08 -11.51 3.95
CA ARG A 59 -0.21 -12.42 3.18
C ARG A 59 -0.21 -12.12 1.68
N VAL A 60 -1.26 -11.46 1.21
CA VAL A 60 -1.47 -11.14 -0.20
C VAL A 60 -0.93 -9.74 -0.51
N MET A 61 -1.22 -8.76 0.36
CA MET A 61 -0.93 -7.34 0.17
C MET A 61 0.52 -6.96 -0.22
N PRO A 62 1.60 -7.59 0.30
CA PRO A 62 2.97 -7.28 -0.13
C PRO A 62 3.17 -7.49 -1.63
N GLY A 63 2.55 -8.53 -2.20
CA GLY A 63 2.61 -8.79 -3.64
C GLY A 63 1.75 -7.83 -4.47
N TRP A 64 0.90 -7.03 -3.82
CA TRP A 64 -0.02 -6.08 -4.45
C TRP A 64 0.41 -4.62 -4.26
N THR A 65 1.60 -4.37 -3.72
CA THR A 65 2.08 -3.02 -3.52
C THR A 65 3.21 -2.75 -4.48
N MET A 66 3.06 -1.69 -5.27
CA MET A 66 4.15 -1.18 -6.11
C MET A 66 4.68 0.11 -5.49
N VAL A 67 5.99 0.18 -5.29
CA VAL A 67 6.67 1.38 -4.80
C VAL A 67 7.65 1.84 -5.86
N ASN A 68 7.53 3.09 -6.29
CA ASN A 68 8.48 3.76 -7.15
C ASN A 68 9.15 4.87 -6.34
N VAL A 69 10.48 4.83 -6.22
CA VAL A 69 11.27 5.85 -5.53
C VAL A 69 12.18 6.56 -6.52
N GLU A 70 12.01 7.87 -6.64
CA GLU A 70 12.75 8.71 -7.57
C GLU A 70 13.47 9.85 -6.83
N GLN A 71 14.75 10.05 -7.14
CA GLN A 71 15.44 11.29 -6.78
C GLN A 71 15.14 12.36 -7.84
N CYS A 72 14.80 13.56 -7.38
CA CYS A 72 14.39 14.66 -8.25
C CYS A 72 15.04 15.99 -7.83
N ARG A 73 14.80 17.03 -8.64
CA ARG A 73 15.35 18.38 -8.44
C ARG A 73 14.21 19.38 -8.38
N TRP A 74 14.15 20.16 -7.31
CA TRP A 74 13.12 21.16 -7.08
C TRP A 74 13.76 22.53 -6.95
N ALA A 75 12.99 23.57 -7.29
CA ALA A 75 13.37 24.95 -7.10
C ALA A 75 12.20 25.70 -6.46
N TRP A 76 12.49 26.50 -5.45
CA TRP A 76 11.53 27.38 -4.80
C TRP A 76 11.91 28.83 -5.08
N GLY A 77 10.95 29.60 -5.62
CA GLY A 77 11.23 30.96 -6.07
C GLY A 77 12.26 31.05 -7.20
N GLY A 78 12.49 29.96 -7.95
CA GLY A 78 13.51 29.88 -8.99
C GLY A 78 14.90 29.43 -8.51
N GLU A 79 15.10 29.23 -7.21
CA GLU A 79 16.38 28.83 -6.63
C GLU A 79 16.32 27.44 -6.00
N ARG A 80 17.46 26.74 -5.99
CA ARG A 80 17.60 25.52 -5.18
C ARG A 80 17.90 25.93 -3.76
N ASN A 81 16.94 25.68 -2.88
CA ASN A 81 17.14 25.82 -1.45
C ASN A 81 17.57 24.46 -0.87
N GLY A 82 18.36 24.48 0.20
CA GLY A 82 18.90 23.27 0.85
C GLY A 82 17.86 22.47 1.65
N GLU A 83 16.60 22.49 1.21
CA GLU A 83 15.48 21.79 1.84
C GLU A 83 15.39 20.35 1.32
N VAL A 84 14.97 19.44 2.21
CA VAL A 84 14.66 18.06 1.83
C VAL A 84 13.16 17.99 1.57
N VAL A 85 12.81 17.73 0.32
CA VAL A 85 11.41 17.67 -0.11
C VAL A 85 11.05 16.24 -0.45
N VAL A 86 9.97 15.76 0.16
CA VAL A 86 9.40 14.44 -0.05
C VAL A 86 8.00 14.61 -0.58
N ARG A 87 7.77 14.22 -1.83
CA ARG A 87 6.44 14.15 -2.43
C ARG A 87 6.02 12.69 -2.55
N LEU A 88 4.98 12.36 -1.83
CA LEU A 88 4.36 11.05 -1.80
C LEU A 88 2.99 11.13 -2.47
N GLN A 89 2.77 10.26 -3.46
CA GLN A 89 1.49 10.11 -4.13
C GLN A 89 1.10 8.64 -4.09
N THR A 90 0.04 8.32 -3.36
CA THR A 90 -0.52 6.98 -3.29
C THR A 90 -1.73 6.90 -4.19
N PHE A 91 -1.73 5.93 -5.10
CA PHE A 91 -2.86 5.58 -5.94
C PHE A 91 -3.53 4.34 -5.36
N VAL A 92 -4.82 4.43 -5.10
CA VAL A 92 -5.67 3.31 -4.73
C VAL A 92 -6.77 3.16 -5.77
N MET A 93 -7.29 1.94 -5.93
CA MET A 93 -8.38 1.72 -6.87
C MET A 93 -9.64 2.44 -6.40
N GLU A 94 -10.39 3.02 -7.34
CA GLU A 94 -11.65 3.69 -7.06
C GLU A 94 -12.64 2.78 -6.30
N GLY A 95 -13.24 3.31 -5.23
CA GLY A 95 -14.21 2.59 -4.41
C GLY A 95 -13.63 1.46 -3.55
N ALA A 96 -12.34 1.14 -3.67
CA ALA A 96 -11.73 0.02 -2.95
C ALA A 96 -11.45 0.32 -1.46
N VAL A 97 -11.33 1.60 -1.09
CA VAL A 97 -10.96 2.02 0.27
C VAL A 97 -11.86 3.16 0.72
N SER A 98 -12.46 3.03 1.92
CA SER A 98 -13.30 4.10 2.45
C SER A 98 -12.50 5.39 2.68
N GLN A 99 -13.20 6.53 2.77
CA GLN A 99 -12.54 7.82 3.02
C GLN A 99 -11.71 7.83 4.32
N GLU A 100 -12.19 7.15 5.36
CA GLU A 100 -11.48 7.00 6.64
C GLU A 100 -10.12 6.30 6.46
N TRP A 101 -10.11 5.19 5.74
CA TRP A 101 -8.90 4.41 5.52
C TRP A 101 -7.92 5.10 4.56
N ARG A 102 -8.40 5.90 3.61
CA ARG A 102 -7.53 6.77 2.79
C ARG A 102 -6.81 7.82 3.63
N ARG A 103 -7.50 8.39 4.63
CA ARG A 103 -6.86 9.29 5.61
C ARG A 103 -5.85 8.54 6.45
N ALA A 104 -6.15 7.31 6.90
CA ALA A 104 -5.20 6.49 7.65
C ALA A 104 -3.93 6.18 6.85
N ILE A 105 -4.04 5.82 5.56
CA ILE A 105 -2.90 5.64 4.66
C ILE A 105 -2.04 6.91 4.61
N SER A 106 -2.70 8.06 4.42
CA SER A 106 -2.01 9.34 4.32
C SER A 106 -1.29 9.70 5.63
N THR A 107 -1.95 9.54 6.77
CA THR A 107 -1.36 9.82 8.09
C THR A 107 -0.16 8.90 8.37
N ASN A 108 -0.31 7.60 8.14
CA ASN A 108 0.74 6.62 8.45
C ASN A 108 1.96 6.78 7.55
N LEU A 109 1.77 7.04 6.25
CA LEU A 109 2.88 7.28 5.35
C LEU A 109 3.54 8.64 5.61
N TYR A 110 2.79 9.67 6.00
CA TYR A 110 3.38 10.94 6.44
C TYR A 110 4.31 10.73 7.64
N ALA A 111 3.83 10.01 8.67
CA ALA A 111 4.62 9.71 9.85
C ALA A 111 5.89 8.92 9.50
N LEU A 112 5.78 7.93 8.60
CA LEU A 112 6.93 7.18 8.10
C LEU A 112 7.95 8.08 7.40
N MET A 113 7.52 9.01 6.53
CA MET A 113 8.44 9.92 5.87
C MET A 113 9.10 10.89 6.86
N ALA A 114 8.35 11.38 7.85
CA ALA A 114 8.91 12.24 8.91
C ALA A 114 9.99 11.51 9.72
N GLU A 115 9.81 10.22 9.98
CA GLU A 115 10.79 9.39 10.67
C GLU A 115 12.02 9.11 9.78
N MET A 116 11.80 8.64 8.55
CA MET A 116 12.87 8.24 7.62
C MET A 116 13.77 9.41 7.23
N PHE A 117 13.25 10.64 7.23
CA PHE A 117 13.98 11.86 6.89
C PHE A 117 14.18 12.78 8.11
N ALA A 118 14.15 12.24 9.34
CA ALA A 118 14.27 13.03 10.56
C ALA A 118 15.54 13.90 10.61
N ASP A 119 16.65 13.43 10.02
CA ASP A 119 17.92 14.16 9.94
C ASP A 119 17.83 15.51 9.19
N ALA A 120 16.81 15.68 8.35
CA ALA A 120 16.55 16.95 7.68
C ALA A 120 15.98 18.04 8.62
N GLY A 121 15.45 17.66 9.78
CA GLY A 121 14.94 18.57 10.80
C GLY A 121 13.89 19.56 10.27
N ASP A 122 14.09 20.85 10.57
CA ASP A 122 13.19 21.94 10.17
C ASP A 122 13.16 22.21 8.64
N LYS A 123 14.10 21.61 7.89
CA LYS A 123 14.19 21.69 6.43
C LYS A 123 13.38 20.63 5.71
N LEU A 124 12.75 19.71 6.44
CA LEU A 124 11.89 18.69 5.87
C LEU A 124 10.55 19.26 5.41
N ARG A 125 10.13 18.92 4.20
CA ARG A 125 8.84 19.27 3.62
C ARG A 125 8.21 18.04 3.02
N ILE A 126 7.07 17.61 3.55
CA ILE A 126 6.37 16.42 3.11
C ILE A 126 5.06 16.82 2.45
N PHE A 127 4.90 16.48 1.18
CA PHE A 127 3.65 16.58 0.44
C PHE A 127 3.09 15.17 0.29
N ASN A 128 1.92 14.92 0.85
CA ASN A 128 1.29 13.61 0.77
C ASN A 128 -0.11 13.74 0.17
N THR A 129 -0.41 12.89 -0.81
CA THR A 129 -1.73 12.74 -1.37
C THR A 129 -2.07 11.27 -1.57
N CYS A 130 -3.31 10.90 -1.27
CA CYS A 130 -3.88 9.60 -1.58
C CYS A 130 -5.06 9.82 -2.54
N VAL A 131 -4.91 9.35 -3.77
CA VAL A 131 -5.87 9.55 -4.86
C VAL A 131 -6.53 8.23 -5.24
N GLU A 132 -7.82 8.31 -5.56
CA GLU A 132 -8.55 7.23 -6.23
C GLU A 132 -8.39 7.40 -7.74
N GLY A 133 -8.31 6.30 -8.46
CA GLY A 133 -8.36 6.32 -9.92
C GLY A 133 -8.55 4.93 -10.52
N GLU A 134 -8.61 4.92 -11.85
CA GLU A 134 -8.61 3.72 -12.68
C GLU A 134 -7.22 3.07 -12.67
N VAL A 135 -6.85 2.48 -11.53
CA VAL A 135 -5.60 1.74 -11.40
C VAL A 135 -5.87 0.29 -11.77
N THR A 136 -5.32 -0.17 -12.90
CA THR A 136 -5.37 -1.59 -13.26
C THR A 136 -4.67 -2.42 -12.20
N MET A 137 -5.37 -3.40 -11.64
CA MET A 137 -4.82 -4.30 -10.63
C MET A 137 -4.40 -5.62 -11.28
N TYR A 138 -3.09 -5.80 -11.42
CA TYR A 138 -2.52 -7.12 -11.71
C TYR A 138 -2.17 -7.82 -10.40
N LEU A 139 -2.44 -9.12 -10.37
CA LEU A 139 -2.21 -9.96 -9.22
C LEU A 139 -0.98 -10.85 -9.45
N PRO A 140 -0.12 -11.07 -8.45
CA PRO A 140 0.98 -12.01 -8.56
C PRO A 140 0.44 -13.41 -8.87
N PRO A 141 0.86 -14.04 -9.98
CA PRO A 141 0.30 -15.32 -10.41
C PRO A 141 0.43 -16.42 -9.36
N ALA A 142 1.54 -16.44 -8.63
CA ALA A 142 1.81 -17.39 -7.56
C ALA A 142 0.79 -17.33 -6.40
N GLN A 143 0.16 -16.17 -6.18
CA GLN A 143 -0.85 -16.00 -5.12
C GLN A 143 -2.27 -16.36 -5.59
N PHE A 144 -2.51 -16.38 -6.91
CA PHE A 144 -3.82 -16.50 -7.55
C PHE A 144 -3.96 -17.70 -8.49
N TYR A 145 -3.08 -18.69 -8.35
CA TYR A 145 -3.04 -19.89 -9.19
C TYR A 145 -4.38 -20.65 -9.31
N GLY A 146 -5.34 -20.44 -8.40
CA GLY A 146 -6.69 -21.00 -8.46
C GLY A 146 -7.77 -20.12 -9.14
N LEU A 147 -7.43 -18.90 -9.56
CA LEU A 147 -8.29 -18.01 -10.36
C LEU A 147 -7.80 -17.82 -11.80
N LEU A 148 -6.50 -18.06 -12.04
CA LEU A 148 -5.93 -18.02 -13.38
C LEU A 148 -6.33 -19.30 -14.11
N GLY A 149 -6.83 -19.16 -15.35
CA GLY A 149 -7.07 -20.30 -16.23
C GLY A 149 -5.77 -21.06 -16.52
N GLU A 150 -5.87 -22.34 -16.93
CA GLU A 150 -4.68 -23.09 -17.38
C GLU A 150 -3.98 -22.34 -18.52
N GLY A 151 -2.70 -21.98 -18.30
CA GLY A 151 -1.88 -21.25 -19.27
C GLY A 151 -1.93 -19.73 -19.16
N GLU A 152 -2.78 -19.16 -18.29
CA GLU A 152 -2.79 -17.73 -18.02
C GLU A 152 -1.62 -17.35 -17.09
N THR A 153 -0.77 -16.43 -17.55
CA THR A 153 0.33 -15.87 -16.74
C THR A 153 -0.09 -14.62 -15.97
N HIS A 154 -1.24 -14.05 -16.30
CA HIS A 154 -1.82 -12.88 -15.66
C HIS A 154 -3.32 -12.84 -15.97
N LYS A 155 -4.11 -12.36 -15.02
CA LYS A 155 -5.52 -11.99 -15.21
C LYS A 155 -5.71 -10.62 -14.56
N GLU A 156 -6.29 -9.70 -15.31
CA GLU A 156 -6.80 -8.44 -14.76
C GLU A 156 -8.08 -8.78 -14.00
N LEU A 157 -8.11 -8.47 -12.71
CA LEU A 157 -9.33 -8.64 -11.92
C LEU A 157 -9.94 -7.29 -11.58
N ASP A 158 -11.26 -7.21 -11.66
CA ASP A 158 -12.02 -6.09 -11.11
C ASP A 158 -12.17 -6.21 -9.58
N VAL A 159 -12.66 -5.14 -8.92
CA VAL A 159 -12.86 -5.15 -7.44
C VAL A 159 -13.76 -6.30 -7.00
N PRO A 160 -14.93 -6.54 -7.63
CA PRO A 160 -15.79 -7.66 -7.27
C PRO A 160 -15.08 -9.01 -7.27
N GLU A 161 -14.35 -9.35 -8.34
CA GLU A 161 -13.64 -10.63 -8.45
C GLU A 161 -12.57 -10.79 -7.35
N ILE A 162 -11.86 -9.70 -7.02
CA ILE A 162 -10.88 -9.68 -5.92
C ILE A 162 -11.58 -9.93 -4.57
N ALA A 163 -12.71 -9.26 -4.34
CA ALA A 163 -13.47 -9.38 -3.10
C ALA A 163 -14.06 -10.79 -2.92
N GLU A 164 -14.57 -11.39 -4.01
CA GLU A 164 -15.08 -12.76 -4.02
C GLU A 164 -14.00 -13.78 -3.70
N TRP A 165 -12.85 -13.69 -4.38
CA TRP A 165 -11.73 -14.59 -4.11
C TRP A 165 -11.22 -14.47 -2.68
N MET A 166 -11.04 -13.24 -2.19
CA MET A 166 -10.53 -13.00 -0.84
C MET A 166 -11.51 -13.54 0.20
N THR A 167 -12.81 -13.30 -0.01
CA THR A 167 -13.89 -13.86 0.81
C THR A 167 -13.83 -15.38 0.87
N ALA A 168 -13.69 -16.05 -0.30
CA ALA A 168 -13.59 -17.50 -0.37
C ALA A 168 -12.34 -18.02 0.35
N ARG A 169 -11.20 -17.32 0.21
CA ARG A 169 -9.95 -17.67 0.88
C ARG A 169 -10.05 -17.56 2.40
N ILE A 170 -10.66 -16.48 2.90
CA ILE A 170 -10.87 -16.26 4.34
C ILE A 170 -11.79 -17.35 4.90
N LYS A 171 -12.93 -17.64 4.24
CA LYS A 171 -13.84 -18.73 4.65
C LYS A 171 -13.14 -20.08 4.72
N LYS A 172 -12.33 -20.42 3.71
CA LYS A 172 -11.55 -21.65 3.70
C LYS A 172 -10.56 -21.73 4.88
N ASN A 173 -9.92 -20.62 5.24
CA ASN A 173 -8.99 -20.58 6.38
C ASN A 173 -9.73 -20.74 7.72
N ILE A 174 -10.93 -20.14 7.84
CA ILE A 174 -11.80 -20.31 9.01
C ILE A 174 -12.21 -21.79 9.17
N GLU A 175 -12.70 -22.42 8.10
CA GLU A 175 -13.11 -23.84 8.08
C GLU A 175 -11.96 -24.79 8.41
N ALA A 176 -10.75 -24.47 7.97
CA ALA A 176 -9.55 -25.26 8.25
C ALA A 176 -9.04 -25.11 9.69
N GLY A 177 -9.65 -24.26 10.52
CA GLY A 177 -9.19 -23.98 11.89
C GLY A 177 -7.79 -23.35 11.92
N ALA A 178 -7.40 -22.61 10.86
CA ALA A 178 -6.13 -21.92 10.84
C ALA A 178 -6.11 -20.90 11.99
N VAL A 179 -5.21 -21.09 12.96
CA VAL A 179 -5.06 -20.18 14.09
C VAL A 179 -4.35 -18.92 13.59
N ALA A 180 -4.88 -17.76 14.00
CA ALA A 180 -4.35 -16.43 13.71
C ALA A 180 -2.89 -16.26 14.19
#